data_AF-A0A9W8K5U5-F1
#
_entry.id   AF-A0A9W8K5U5-F1
#
_cell.length_a   1.000
_cell.length_b   1.000
_cell.length_c   1.000
_cell.angle_alpha   90.00
_cell.angle_beta   90.00
_cell.angle_gamma   90.00
#
_symmetry.space_group_name_H-M   'P 1'
#
loop_
_entity.id
_entity.type
_entity.pdbx_description
1 polymer ?
#
loop_
_entity_poly.entity_id
_entity_poly.type
_entity_poly.pdbx_seq_one_letter_code
_entity_poly.pdbx_strand_id
1 'polypeptide(L)'
;MLLTSGQLARAGGQKPEFNSISYHGLIRDGEWAVKIFSDHALTDEWLSEMFQGQVGWVLRKEWDAYPKVPPTSTFPPVKLDRGLYYVNAFEPFISTMETETVASRNVVDLMLSNEFNSGICGRTISAVESDASEDGAQKPLVAPARQETTNPGNFVLGWDC
;
A
#
# COMPACT_ATOMS: atom_id res chain seq x y z
N MET A 1 -8.37 -16.96 14.51
CA MET A 1 -8.62 -16.49 13.13
C MET A 1 -8.64 -17.70 12.22
N LEU A 2 -9.64 -17.80 11.35
CA LEU A 2 -9.75 -18.84 10.33
C LEU A 2 -9.65 -18.19 8.95
N LEU A 3 -8.81 -18.77 8.09
CA LEU A 3 -8.51 -18.28 6.74
C LEU A 3 -8.88 -19.38 5.74
N THR A 4 -9.45 -18.99 4.60
CA THR A 4 -9.73 -19.93 3.51
C THR A 4 -8.65 -19.86 2.44
N SER A 5 -8.45 -20.96 1.70
CA SER A 5 -7.54 -21.01 0.57
C SER A 5 -8.31 -21.20 -0.72
N GLY A 6 -7.85 -20.54 -1.79
CA GLY A 6 -8.39 -20.73 -3.14
C GLY A 6 -7.96 -22.05 -3.82
N GLN A 7 -7.45 -23.04 -3.08
CA GLN A 7 -6.89 -24.26 -3.68
C GLN A 7 -7.93 -25.04 -4.47
N LEU A 8 -9.14 -25.19 -3.92
CA LEU A 8 -10.24 -25.90 -4.59
C LEU A 8 -10.68 -25.16 -5.87
N ALA A 9 -10.80 -23.84 -5.81
CA ALA A 9 -11.12 -23.01 -6.96
C ALA A 9 -10.08 -23.14 -8.08
N ARG A 10 -8.79 -23.18 -7.74
CA ARG A 10 -7.71 -23.39 -8.72
C ARG A 10 -7.73 -24.77 -9.37
N ALA A 11 -8.28 -25.77 -8.68
CA ALA A 11 -8.49 -27.11 -9.22
C ALA A 11 -9.81 -27.24 -10.04
N GLY A 12 -10.51 -26.14 -10.30
CA GLY A 12 -11.78 -26.13 -11.04
C GLY A 12 -13.02 -26.40 -10.17
N GLY A 13 -12.87 -26.45 -8.85
CA GLY A 13 -13.99 -26.57 -7.92
C GLY A 13 -14.59 -25.21 -7.52
N GLN A 14 -15.46 -25.22 -6.51
CA GLN A 14 -16.10 -24.01 -6.01
C GLN A 14 -15.13 -23.13 -5.21
N LYS A 15 -15.30 -21.81 -5.33
CA LYS A 15 -14.59 -20.82 -4.52
C LYS A 15 -15.14 -20.83 -3.08
N PRO A 16 -14.28 -20.62 -2.05
CA PRO A 16 -14.77 -20.41 -0.69
C PRO A 16 -15.78 -19.26 -0.61
N GLU A 17 -16.82 -19.43 0.21
CA GLU A 17 -17.88 -18.43 0.40
C GLU A 17 -17.39 -17.17 1.14
N PHE A 18 -16.33 -17.30 1.94
CA PHE A 18 -15.68 -16.20 2.64
C PHE A 18 -14.15 -16.37 2.58
N ASN A 19 -13.42 -15.26 2.71
CA ASN A 19 -11.95 -15.22 2.74
C ASN A 19 -11.40 -15.48 4.14
N SER A 20 -11.99 -14.84 5.16
CA SER A 20 -11.54 -15.02 6.54
C SER A 20 -12.64 -14.70 7.56
N ILE A 21 -12.53 -15.32 8.73
CA ILE A 21 -13.37 -15.07 9.88
C ILE A 21 -12.53 -14.96 11.16
N SER A 22 -12.83 -13.96 11.99
CA SER A 22 -12.11 -13.69 13.24
C SER A 22 -13.05 -13.26 14.35
N TYR A 23 -12.86 -13.88 15.51
CA TYR A 23 -13.47 -13.44 16.78
C TYR A 23 -12.57 -12.37 17.39
N HIS A 24 -13.11 -11.18 17.61
CA HIS A 24 -12.37 -10.01 18.11
C HIS A 24 -12.48 -9.81 19.62
N GLY A 25 -13.45 -10.44 20.28
CA GLY A 25 -13.66 -10.34 21.73
C GLY A 25 -15.14 -10.37 22.10
N LEU A 26 -15.42 -10.38 23.40
CA LEU A 26 -16.76 -10.23 23.93
C LEU A 26 -17.18 -8.75 23.84
N ILE A 27 -18.39 -8.52 23.33
CA ILE A 27 -19.04 -7.22 23.40
C ILE A 27 -19.79 -7.12 24.74
N ARG A 28 -20.42 -8.23 25.14
CA ARG A 28 -21.18 -8.43 26.38
C ARG A 28 -21.10 -9.91 26.78
N ASP A 29 -21.60 -10.24 27.96
CA ASP A 29 -21.65 -11.63 28.43
C ASP A 29 -22.39 -12.52 27.43
N GLY A 30 -21.67 -13.47 26.84
CA GLY A 30 -22.20 -14.41 25.83
C GLY A 30 -22.30 -13.88 24.40
N GLU A 31 -21.95 -12.61 24.13
CA GLU A 31 -22.02 -12.00 22.78
C GLU A 31 -20.61 -11.68 22.25
N TRP A 32 -20.27 -12.23 21.09
CA TRP A 32 -18.95 -12.04 20.46
C TRP A 32 -19.00 -11.10 19.26
N ALA A 33 -17.99 -10.23 19.15
CA ALA A 33 -17.72 -9.50 17.92
C ALA A 33 -17.04 -10.42 16.92
N VAL A 34 -17.74 -10.79 15.85
CA VAL A 34 -17.20 -11.62 14.77
C VAL A 34 -17.08 -10.78 13.49
N LYS A 35 -15.91 -10.81 12.87
CA LYS A 35 -15.65 -10.13 11.60
C LYS A 35 -15.43 -11.16 10.51
N ILE A 36 -16.15 -11.00 9.41
CA ILE A 36 -16.05 -11.86 8.22
C ILE A 36 -15.65 -10.97 7.04
N PHE A 37 -14.69 -11.44 6.27
CA PHE A 37 -14.38 -10.89 4.95
C PHE A 37 -14.82 -11.90 3.89
N SER A 38 -15.58 -11.43 2.91
CA SER A 38 -16.07 -12.21 1.77
C SER A 38 -15.99 -11.35 0.51
N ASP A 39 -16.02 -11.99 -0.65
CA ASP A 39 -16.03 -11.32 -1.96
C ASP A 39 -17.42 -10.89 -2.43
N HIS A 40 -18.46 -11.34 -1.74
CA HIS A 40 -19.85 -10.95 -1.94
C HIS A 40 -20.57 -10.83 -0.59
N ALA A 41 -21.72 -10.17 -0.58
CA ALA A 41 -22.54 -10.06 0.62
C ALA A 41 -23.09 -11.45 1.03
N LEU A 42 -22.75 -11.88 2.25
CA LEU A 42 -23.33 -13.09 2.85
C LEU A 42 -24.76 -12.80 3.32
N THR A 43 -25.68 -13.71 2.99
CA THR A 43 -27.10 -13.57 3.33
C THR A 43 -27.35 -13.76 4.82
N ASP A 44 -28.44 -13.20 5.33
CA ASP A 44 -28.81 -13.38 6.74
C ASP A 44 -29.16 -14.84 7.05
N GLU A 45 -29.69 -15.58 6.08
CA GLU A 45 -29.96 -17.02 6.20
C GLU A 45 -28.66 -17.81 6.37
N TRP A 46 -27.64 -17.50 5.56
CA TRP A 46 -26.33 -18.15 5.67
C TRP A 46 -25.66 -17.84 7.02
N LEU A 47 -25.72 -16.59 7.47
CA LEU A 47 -25.19 -16.19 8.77
C LEU A 47 -25.94 -16.89 9.90
N SER A 48 -27.27 -16.96 9.82
CA SER A 48 -28.10 -17.67 10.78
C SER A 48 -27.74 -19.15 10.84
N GLU A 49 -27.59 -19.83 9.70
CA GLU A 49 -27.17 -21.23 9.66
C GLU A 49 -25.78 -21.43 10.28
N MET A 50 -24.82 -20.62 9.87
CA MET A 50 -23.42 -20.70 10.32
C MET A 50 -23.28 -20.50 11.83
N PHE A 51 -24.05 -19.58 12.40
CA PHE A 51 -24.05 -19.29 13.84
C PHE A 51 -25.23 -19.93 14.60
N GLN A 52 -25.89 -20.94 14.02
CA GLN A 52 -26.98 -21.69 14.68
C GLN A 52 -28.12 -20.79 15.22
N GLY A 53 -28.46 -19.74 14.49
CA GLY A 53 -29.48 -18.74 14.84
C GLY A 53 -29.03 -17.74 15.90
N GLN A 54 -27.77 -17.77 16.34
CA GLN A 54 -27.24 -16.92 17.41
C GLN A 54 -26.64 -15.61 16.87
N VAL A 55 -27.28 -15.01 15.86
CA VAL A 55 -26.88 -13.72 15.29
C VAL A 55 -27.71 -12.60 15.93
N GLY A 56 -27.07 -11.74 16.72
CA GLY A 56 -27.76 -10.61 17.35
C GLY A 56 -28.04 -9.45 16.38
N TRP A 57 -27.02 -9.04 15.64
CA TRP A 57 -27.10 -7.98 14.64
C TRP A 57 -25.96 -8.13 13.62
N VAL A 58 -26.13 -7.54 12.45
CA VAL A 58 -25.14 -7.58 11.37
C VAL A 58 -24.88 -6.16 10.87
N LEU A 59 -23.61 -5.77 10.84
CA LEU A 59 -23.16 -4.56 10.15
C LEU A 59 -22.38 -4.95 8.90
N ARG A 60 -22.85 -4.50 7.75
CA ARG A 60 -22.21 -4.75 6.45
C ARG A 60 -21.45 -3.51 6.00
N LYS A 61 -20.21 -3.73 5.57
CA LYS A 61 -19.39 -2.72 4.90
C LYS A 61 -18.99 -3.29 3.54
N GLU A 62 -19.52 -2.68 2.49
CA GLU A 62 -19.20 -3.03 1.11
C GLU A 62 -18.26 -1.95 0.55
N TRP A 63 -17.14 -2.39 0.00
CA TRP A 63 -16.16 -1.55 -0.66
C TRP A 63 -15.39 -2.44 -1.65
N ASP A 64 -15.20 -1.97 -2.89
CA ASP A 64 -14.28 -2.55 -3.90
C ASP A 64 -12.78 -2.34 -3.55
N ALA A 65 -12.31 -3.04 -2.51
CA ALA A 65 -11.11 -2.60 -1.77
C ALA A 65 -9.80 -3.06 -2.40
N TYR A 66 -9.88 -4.06 -3.27
CA TYR A 66 -8.72 -4.71 -3.84
C TYR A 66 -8.85 -4.71 -5.37
N PRO A 67 -8.25 -3.73 -6.06
CA PRO A 67 -8.16 -3.79 -7.52
C PRO A 67 -7.45 -5.09 -7.91
N LYS A 68 -7.92 -5.72 -8.99
CA LYS A 68 -7.24 -6.89 -9.55
C LYS A 68 -6.03 -6.39 -10.31
N VAL A 69 -4.84 -6.58 -9.72
CA VAL A 69 -3.57 -6.19 -10.33
C VAL A 69 -2.94 -7.42 -11.01
N PRO A 70 -3.05 -7.58 -12.33
CA PRO A 70 -2.33 -8.63 -13.03
C PRO A 70 -0.82 -8.30 -13.05
N PRO A 71 0.06 -9.32 -13.15
CA PRO A 71 1.48 -9.08 -13.39
C PRO A 71 1.68 -8.18 -14.61
N THR A 72 2.39 -7.07 -14.42
CA THR A 72 2.68 -6.08 -15.47
C THR A 72 4.18 -5.81 -15.57
N SER A 73 4.66 -5.52 -16.77
CA SER A 73 6.00 -5.00 -17.03
C SER A 73 6.03 -3.49 -17.29
N THR A 74 4.86 -2.88 -17.46
CA THR A 74 4.68 -1.45 -17.72
C THR A 74 4.06 -0.79 -16.51
N PHE A 75 4.62 0.36 -16.13
CA PHE A 75 4.17 1.16 -15.00
C PHE A 75 3.74 2.54 -15.49
N PRO A 76 2.72 3.15 -14.85
CA PRO A 76 2.34 4.53 -15.13
C PRO A 76 3.47 5.50 -14.76
N PRO A 77 3.59 6.64 -15.46
CA PRO A 77 4.60 7.64 -15.14
C PRO A 77 4.29 8.34 -13.80
N VAL A 78 5.34 8.64 -13.02
CA VAL A 78 5.22 9.37 -11.74
C VAL A 78 4.87 10.84 -11.96
N LYS A 79 5.40 11.48 -13.01
CA LYS A 79 5.07 12.86 -13.40
C LYS A 79 4.13 12.80 -14.60
N LEU A 80 2.92 13.32 -14.44
CA LEU A 80 1.93 13.39 -15.51
C LEU A 80 2.07 14.68 -16.32
N ASP A 81 2.30 15.80 -15.63
CA ASP A 81 2.50 17.13 -16.22
C ASP A 81 3.28 18.04 -15.26
N ARG A 82 3.47 19.30 -15.61
CA ARG A 82 4.02 20.34 -14.74
C ARG A 82 3.13 20.51 -13.50
N GLY A 83 3.74 20.44 -12.31
CA GLY A 83 3.00 20.49 -11.05
C GLY A 83 2.00 19.34 -10.80
N LEU A 84 1.92 18.33 -11.68
CA LEU A 84 0.96 17.23 -11.58
C LEU A 84 1.69 15.88 -11.54
N TYR A 85 1.55 15.18 -10.42
CA TYR A 85 2.23 13.92 -10.15
C TYR A 85 1.22 12.83 -9.76
N TYR A 86 1.49 11.61 -10.18
CA TYR A 86 0.72 10.43 -9.83
C TYR A 86 1.44 9.66 -8.72
N VAL A 87 0.92 9.79 -7.50
CA VAL A 87 1.51 9.18 -6.29
C VAL A 87 1.44 7.66 -6.36
N ASN A 88 0.30 7.14 -6.80
CA ASN A 88 0.03 5.70 -6.92
C ASN A 88 0.69 5.04 -8.13
N ALA A 89 1.73 5.66 -8.71
CA ALA A 89 2.41 5.10 -9.87
C ALA A 89 3.05 3.74 -9.60
N PHE A 90 3.42 3.49 -8.34
CA PHE A 90 4.01 2.23 -7.86
C PHE A 90 3.00 1.20 -7.37
N GLU A 91 1.71 1.55 -7.31
CA GLU A 91 0.66 0.66 -6.81
C GLU A 91 0.57 -0.68 -7.59
N PRO A 92 0.78 -0.73 -8.92
CA PRO A 92 0.83 -2.00 -9.65
C PRO A 92 2.01 -2.91 -9.26
N PHE A 93 3.06 -2.35 -8.65
CA PHE A 93 4.21 -3.11 -8.17
C PHE A 93 4.00 -3.59 -6.73
N ILE A 94 3.71 -2.67 -5.82
CA ILE A 94 3.53 -2.93 -4.38
C ILE A 94 2.38 -2.04 -3.87
N SER A 95 1.18 -2.61 -3.77
CA SER A 95 0.00 -1.92 -3.22
C SER A 95 -0.03 -2.07 -1.70
N THR A 96 0.74 -1.22 -1.02
CA THR A 96 0.72 -1.12 0.44
C THR A 96 0.71 0.32 0.91
N MET A 97 0.13 0.57 2.09
CA MET A 97 0.03 1.91 2.68
C MET A 97 1.41 2.54 2.91
N GLU A 98 2.42 1.73 3.24
CA GLU A 98 3.79 2.17 3.46
C GLU A 98 4.40 2.71 2.16
N THR A 99 4.17 2.00 1.05
CA THR A 99 4.69 2.40 -0.27
C THR A 99 4.05 3.71 -0.72
N GLU A 100 2.73 3.86 -0.53
CA GLU A 100 2.04 5.13 -0.85
C GLU A 100 2.52 6.30 0.02
N THR A 101 2.82 6.05 1.29
CA THR A 101 3.34 7.10 2.19
C THR A 101 4.72 7.58 1.74
N VAL A 102 5.60 6.65 1.36
CA VAL A 102 6.94 6.98 0.84
C VAL A 102 6.84 7.66 -0.53
N ALA A 103 6.00 7.15 -1.43
CA ALA A 103 5.76 7.75 -2.74
C ALA A 103 5.25 9.20 -2.62
N SER A 104 4.31 9.45 -1.69
CA SER A 104 3.77 10.79 -1.42
C SER A 104 4.87 11.78 -1.04
N ARG A 105 5.77 11.40 -0.12
CA ARG A 105 6.88 12.26 0.30
C ARG A 105 7.83 12.55 -0.87
N ASN A 106 8.18 11.52 -1.64
CA ASN A 106 9.07 11.67 -2.79
C ASN A 106 8.47 12.58 -3.86
N VAL A 107 7.16 12.47 -4.11
CA VAL A 107 6.44 13.36 -5.03
C VAL A 107 6.46 14.81 -4.55
N VAL A 108 6.27 15.06 -3.26
CA VAL A 108 6.39 16.43 -2.70
C VAL A 108 7.79 16.99 -2.90
N ASP A 109 8.83 16.19 -2.67
CA ASP A 109 10.22 16.62 -2.88
C ASP A 109 10.51 16.91 -4.37
N LEU A 110 10.02 16.07 -5.27
CA LEU A 110 10.08 16.29 -6.72
C LEU A 110 9.36 17.58 -7.14
N MET A 111 8.17 17.83 -6.59
CA MET A 111 7.40 19.05 -6.85
C MET A 111 8.15 20.29 -6.37
N LEU A 112 8.67 20.27 -5.13
CA LEU A 112 9.42 21.38 -4.55
C LEU A 112 10.68 21.68 -5.37
N SER A 113 11.39 20.64 -5.81
CA SER A 113 12.60 20.80 -6.61
C SER A 113 12.27 21.42 -7.97
N ASN A 114 11.25 20.91 -8.65
CA ASN A 114 10.92 21.32 -10.01
C ASN A 114 10.26 22.69 -10.10
N GLU A 115 9.39 23.06 -9.15
CA GLU A 115 8.63 24.32 -9.23
C GLU A 115 9.23 25.45 -8.38
N PHE A 116 9.99 25.12 -7.32
CA PHE A 116 10.47 26.10 -6.35
C PHE A 116 11.98 26.04 -6.09
N ASN A 117 12.72 25.16 -6.79
CA ASN A 117 14.17 24.95 -6.60
C ASN A 117 14.54 24.70 -5.13
N SER A 118 13.68 23.99 -4.41
CA SER A 118 13.79 23.69 -2.99
C SER A 118 13.56 22.20 -2.74
N GLY A 119 13.83 21.71 -1.53
CA GLY A 119 13.51 20.34 -1.14
C GLY A 119 13.07 20.28 0.31
N ILE A 120 12.50 19.15 0.72
CA ILE A 120 11.94 18.95 2.08
C ILE A 120 12.98 19.24 3.18
N CYS A 121 14.29 19.11 2.87
CA CYS A 121 15.39 19.39 3.78
C CYS A 121 16.37 20.46 3.28
N GLY A 122 15.90 21.38 2.42
CA GLY A 122 16.74 22.42 1.81
C GLY A 122 17.77 21.91 0.80
N ARG A 123 17.73 20.61 0.48
CA ARG A 123 18.52 19.99 -0.60
C ARG A 123 17.66 19.84 -1.84
N THR A 124 18.07 20.48 -2.92
CA THR A 124 17.41 20.34 -4.22
C THR A 124 17.88 19.07 -4.92
N ILE A 125 16.97 18.33 -5.55
CA ILE A 125 17.28 17.06 -6.25
C ILE A 125 18.26 17.30 -7.41
N SER A 126 18.16 18.45 -8.10
CA SER A 126 19.08 18.86 -9.18
C SER A 126 20.52 19.14 -8.73
N ALA A 127 20.78 19.30 -7.43
CA ALA A 127 22.15 19.39 -6.92
C ALA A 127 22.90 18.04 -7.00
N VAL A 128 22.18 16.93 -7.22
CA VAL A 128 22.77 15.60 -7.39
C VAL A 128 23.09 15.32 -8.87
N GLU A 129 22.35 15.93 -9.80
CA GLU A 129 22.58 15.76 -11.26
C GLU A 129 23.70 16.67 -11.80
N SER A 130 24.01 17.78 -11.13
CA SER A 130 25.06 18.72 -11.56
C SER A 130 26.50 18.20 -11.41
N ASP A 131 26.69 17.08 -10.71
CA ASP A 131 27.95 16.32 -10.68
C ASP A 131 28.00 15.22 -11.76
N ALA A 132 26.98 15.12 -12.63
CA ALA A 132 26.86 14.08 -13.65
C ALA A 132 26.45 14.63 -15.03
N SER A 133 27.39 15.29 -15.71
CA SER A 133 27.40 15.45 -17.17
C SER A 133 28.79 14.98 -17.65
N GLU A 134 28.99 14.14 -18.67
CA GLU A 134 28.29 13.94 -19.94
C GLU A 134 28.40 12.45 -20.36
N ASP A 135 27.28 11.80 -20.71
CA ASP A 135 27.15 10.83 -21.82
C ASP A 135 25.82 10.07 -21.70
N GLY A 136 25.03 10.11 -22.77
CA GLY A 136 23.65 9.62 -22.87
C GLY A 136 23.49 8.10 -22.85
N ALA A 137 23.82 7.46 -21.73
CA ALA A 137 23.40 6.10 -21.44
C ALA A 137 22.82 6.07 -20.02
N GLN A 138 21.60 5.55 -19.88
CA GLN A 138 20.93 5.35 -18.60
C GLN A 138 21.79 4.39 -17.75
N LYS A 139 22.66 4.95 -16.91
CA LYS A 139 23.47 4.20 -15.97
C LYS A 139 22.53 3.66 -14.86
N PRO A 140 22.76 2.44 -14.35
CA PRO A 140 21.96 1.93 -13.24
C PRO A 140 22.01 2.93 -12.09
N LEU A 141 20.88 3.11 -11.39
CA LEU A 141 20.80 3.91 -10.18
C LEU A 141 21.81 3.36 -9.16
N VAL A 142 22.99 3.97 -9.09
CA VAL A 142 23.96 3.73 -8.03
C VAL A 142 23.47 4.53 -6.83
N ALA A 143 23.24 3.85 -5.71
CA ALA A 143 22.86 4.49 -4.46
C ALA A 143 23.85 5.63 -4.14
N PRO A 144 23.39 6.82 -3.73
CA PRO A 144 24.29 7.92 -3.41
C PRO A 144 25.27 7.49 -2.33
N ALA A 145 26.54 7.86 -2.50
CA ALA A 145 27.57 7.60 -1.51
C ALA A 145 27.13 8.18 -0.16
N ARG A 146 27.16 7.31 0.86
CA ARG A 146 26.83 7.65 2.26
C ARG A 146 27.68 8.85 2.67
N GLN A 147 27.06 10.01 2.88
CA GLN A 147 27.72 11.09 3.58
C GLN A 147 28.01 10.61 5.00
N GLU A 148 29.30 10.44 5.31
CA GLU A 148 29.75 10.15 6.66
C GLU A 148 29.40 11.36 7.54
N THR A 149 28.33 11.24 8.30
CA THR A 149 28.06 12.12 9.43
C THR A 149 29.18 11.94 10.44
N THR A 150 30.12 12.89 10.49
CA THR A 150 31.30 12.89 11.37
C THR A 150 30.97 13.07 12.86
N ASN A 151 29.70 12.98 13.25
CA ASN A 151 29.26 12.99 14.65
C ASN A 151 28.44 11.73 14.96
N PRO A 152 28.89 10.85 15.86
CA PRO A 152 28.19 9.61 16.22
C PRO A 152 26.85 9.85 16.93
N GLY A 153 26.52 11.09 17.31
CA GLY A 153 25.21 11.51 17.83
C GLY A 153 24.20 12.01 16.79
N ASN A 154 24.60 12.16 15.52
CA ASN A 154 23.74 12.65 14.43
C ASN A 154 23.30 11.51 13.48
N PHE A 155 23.15 10.30 14.00
CA PHE A 155 22.56 9.21 13.22
C PHE A 155 21.05 9.44 13.12
N VAL A 156 20.62 9.95 11.96
CA VAL A 156 19.20 10.11 11.66
C VAL A 156 18.63 8.75 11.24
N LEU A 157 17.60 8.29 11.97
CA LEU A 157 16.80 7.16 11.56
C LEU A 157 15.74 7.62 10.54
N GLY A 158 15.89 7.22 9.29
CA GLY A 158 14.86 7.40 8.28
C GLY A 158 14.94 8.75 7.54
N TRP A 159 13.85 9.51 7.57
CA TRP A 159 13.56 10.62 6.64
C TRP A 159 13.66 12.01 7.28
N ASP A 160 14.13 12.07 8.53
CA ASP A 160 14.26 13.29 9.28
C ASP A 160 15.51 14.08 8.88
N CYS A 161 15.41 15.38 9.05
CA CYS A 161 16.47 16.37 8.92
C CYS A 161 16.41 17.20 10.20
#